data_AF-A0ABC9N565-F1
#
_entry.id   AF-A0ABC9N565-F1
#
_cell.length_a   1.000
_cell.length_b   1.000
_cell.length_c   1.000
_cell.angle_alpha   90.00
_cell.angle_beta   90.00
_cell.angle_gamma   90.00
#
_symmetry.space_group_name_H-M   'P 1'
#
loop_
_entity.id
_entity.type
_entity.pdbx_description
1 polymer ?
#
loop_
_entity_poly.entity_id
_entity_poly.type
_entity_poly.pdbx_seq_one_letter_code
_entity_poly.pdbx_strand_id
1 'polypeptide(L)'
;MAESTIITGQFVRISQTPASIGERLIALVIDYILLGFYVFSTLALFSRIHLPSDFTMLFFLAIVYLPVLFYAFLCEMFNQGQSLGKRLMNIRVVKADGSTPGIGSYLLRWLLFPIDGPVTGGLGLLVVLLTKNSQRMGDLAAGTMVIKEKNYRKIHVSLDEFDYLTKDYRPTYPQASDLSLEQINVITRTLQSGKKDRTRRIASLAKKVQELLSITPHDGNPENFLQTILRDYQYYALEEI
;
A
#
# COMPACT_ATOMS: atom_id res chain seq x y z
N MET A 1 -5.60 -3.50 11.90
CA MET A 1 -4.34 -2.80 11.61
C MET A 1 -4.52 -1.37 12.08
N ALA A 2 -3.59 -0.83 12.86
CA ALA A 2 -3.65 0.58 13.25
C ALA A 2 -3.42 1.44 12.00
N GLU A 3 -4.29 2.39 11.70
CA GLU A 3 -4.06 3.37 10.63
C GLU A 3 -3.50 4.65 11.24
N SER A 4 -2.38 5.15 10.71
CA SER A 4 -1.80 6.43 11.11
C SER A 4 -2.23 7.50 10.10
N THR A 5 -3.01 8.47 10.56
CA THR A 5 -3.37 9.65 9.74
C THR A 5 -2.25 10.67 9.81
N ILE A 6 -1.69 10.99 8.65
CA ILE A 6 -0.67 12.04 8.50
C ILE A 6 -1.35 13.25 7.85
N ILE A 7 -1.03 14.44 8.34
CA ILE A 7 -1.40 15.71 7.70
C ILE A 7 -0.15 16.21 6.98
N THR A 8 -0.21 16.31 5.66
CA THR A 8 0.91 16.82 4.87
C THR A 8 1.09 18.33 5.07
N GLY A 9 2.22 18.90 4.64
CA GLY A 9 2.43 20.35 4.65
C GLY A 9 1.40 21.15 3.82
N GLN A 10 0.64 20.47 2.95
CA GLN A 10 -0.47 21.03 2.17
C GLN A 10 -1.85 20.78 2.82
N PHE A 11 -1.87 20.37 4.11
CA PHE A 11 -3.09 20.08 4.87
C PHE A 11 -3.96 18.94 4.29
N VAL A 12 -3.37 18.05 3.48
CA VAL A 12 -4.06 16.86 2.98
C VAL A 12 -3.89 15.73 3.99
N ARG A 13 -5.00 15.07 4.35
CA ARG A 13 -4.98 13.90 5.24
C ARG A 13 -4.73 12.64 4.43
N ILE A 14 -3.61 11.97 4.70
CA ILE A 14 -3.26 10.68 4.11
C ILE A 14 -3.28 9.62 5.21
N SER A 15 -4.11 8.59 5.04
CA SER A 15 -4.10 7.42 5.90
C SER A 15 -3.03 6.43 5.41
N GLN A 16 -1.97 6.30 6.21
CA GLN A 16 -0.88 5.38 5.96
C GLN A 16 -1.04 4.17 6.89
N THR A 17 -0.78 2.98 6.37
CA THR A 17 -0.71 1.76 7.19
C THR A 17 0.74 1.55 7.64
N PRO A 18 1.09 1.80 8.93
CA PRO A 18 2.40 1.51 9.45
C PRO A 18 2.72 0.02 9.32
N ALA A 19 3.95 -0.28 8.92
CA ALA A 19 4.44 -1.65 8.83
C ALA A 19 4.48 -2.30 10.23
N SER A 20 3.99 -3.53 10.32
CA SER A 20 3.99 -4.29 11.57
C SER A 20 5.41 -4.67 12.01
N ILE A 21 5.56 -4.99 13.29
CA ILE A 21 6.84 -5.47 13.84
C ILE A 21 7.31 -6.75 13.13
N GLY A 22 6.38 -7.67 12.84
CA GLY A 22 6.68 -8.92 12.14
C GLY A 22 7.23 -8.69 10.73
N GLU A 23 6.60 -7.79 9.95
CA GLU A 23 7.08 -7.46 8.60
C GLU A 23 8.49 -6.84 8.63
N ARG A 24 8.79 -6.02 9.64
CA ARG A 24 10.13 -5.45 9.86
C ARG A 24 11.16 -6.52 10.26
N LEU A 25 10.79 -7.47 11.12
CA LEU A 25 11.66 -8.58 11.53
C LEU A 25 11.99 -9.49 10.35
N ILE A 26 10.99 -9.85 9.54
CA ILE A 26 11.21 -10.68 8.36
C ILE A 26 12.11 -9.94 7.36
N ALA A 27 11.89 -8.65 7.14
CA ALA A 27 12.79 -7.84 6.31
C ALA A 27 14.24 -7.85 6.82
N LEU A 28 14.45 -7.71 8.14
CA LEU A 28 15.77 -7.81 8.77
C LEU A 28 16.39 -9.19 8.59
N VAL A 29 15.63 -10.27 8.76
CA VAL A 29 16.11 -11.64 8.57
C VAL A 29 16.58 -11.85 7.12
N ILE A 30 15.81 -11.37 6.14
CA ILE A 30 16.18 -11.44 4.73
C ILE A 30 17.47 -10.65 4.47
N ASP A 31 17.58 -9.44 5.00
CA ASP A 31 18.80 -8.63 4.88
C ASP A 31 20.02 -9.33 5.50
N TYR A 32 19.87 -9.96 6.67
CA TYR A 32 20.93 -10.73 7.32
C TYR A 32 21.33 -12.00 6.55
N ILE A 33 20.37 -12.70 5.94
CA ILE A 33 20.67 -13.86 5.08
C ILE A 33 21.51 -13.41 3.88
N LEU A 34 21.13 -12.29 3.25
CA LEU A 34 21.86 -11.74 2.11
C LEU A 34 23.27 -11.31 2.50
N LEU A 35 23.42 -10.62 3.63
CA LEU A 35 24.73 -10.26 4.18
C LEU A 35 25.55 -11.50 4.56
N GLY A 36 24.92 -12.53 5.14
CA GLY A 36 25.58 -13.79 5.47
C GLY A 36 26.13 -14.49 4.23
N PHE A 37 25.36 -14.55 3.15
CA PHE A 37 25.81 -15.09 1.86
C PHE A 37 26.97 -14.27 1.28
N TYR A 38 26.90 -12.94 1.36
CA TYR A 38 27.97 -12.05 0.94
C TYR A 38 29.27 -12.29 1.72
N VAL A 39 29.20 -12.34 3.05
CA VAL A 39 30.36 -12.61 3.92
C VAL A 39 30.93 -14.01 3.65
N PHE A 40 30.07 -15.02 3.54
CA PHE A 40 30.51 -16.38 3.23
C PHE A 40 31.21 -16.47 1.86
N SER A 41 30.64 -15.86 0.83
CA SER A 41 31.22 -15.84 -0.52
C SER A 41 32.57 -15.11 -0.56
N THR A 42 32.68 -13.97 0.11
CA THR A 42 33.94 -13.21 0.18
C THR A 42 35.03 -13.96 0.96
N LEU A 43 34.68 -14.62 2.07
CA LEU A 43 35.59 -15.51 2.81
C LEU A 43 36.04 -16.72 1.98
N ALA A 44 35.12 -17.35 1.26
CA ALA A 44 35.43 -18.50 0.39
C ALA A 44 36.39 -18.10 -0.75
N LEU A 45 36.16 -16.94 -1.38
CA LEU A 45 37.06 -16.39 -2.38
C LEU A 45 38.42 -16.02 -1.79
N PHE A 46 38.44 -15.38 -0.61
CA PHE A 46 39.68 -15.05 0.09
C PHE A 46 40.51 -16.29 0.37
N SER A 47 39.91 -17.40 0.80
CA SER A 47 40.64 -18.67 1.04
C SER A 47 41.31 -19.26 -0.20
N ARG A 48 40.88 -18.87 -1.41
CA ARG A 48 41.47 -19.30 -2.69
C ARG A 48 42.61 -18.39 -3.14
N ILE A 49 42.69 -17.17 -2.60
CA ILE A 49 43.67 -16.15 -3.00
C ILE A 49 44.73 -16.07 -1.90
N HIS A 50 45.99 -16.33 -2.25
CA HIS A 50 47.08 -16.13 -1.30
C HIS A 50 47.47 -14.66 -1.29
N LEU A 51 46.85 -13.89 -0.38
CA LEU A 51 47.23 -12.50 -0.13
C LEU A 51 48.38 -12.44 0.89
N PRO A 52 49.31 -11.48 0.74
CA PRO A 52 50.31 -11.22 1.76
C PRO A 52 49.64 -10.85 3.11
N SER A 53 50.27 -11.22 4.22
CA SER A 53 49.71 -11.05 5.57
C SER A 53 49.33 -9.59 5.87
N ASP A 54 50.14 -8.62 5.42
CA ASP A 54 49.91 -7.19 5.62
C ASP A 54 48.63 -6.67 4.95
N PHE A 55 48.26 -7.24 3.79
CA PHE A 55 47.04 -6.85 3.07
C PHE A 55 45.79 -7.54 3.60
N THR A 56 45.94 -8.58 4.43
CA THR A 56 44.81 -9.36 4.94
C THR A 56 43.90 -8.49 5.82
N MET A 57 44.48 -7.73 6.76
CA MET A 57 43.71 -6.85 7.64
C MET A 57 42.96 -5.76 6.84
N LEU A 58 43.64 -5.14 5.87
CA LEU A 58 43.05 -4.09 5.03
C LEU A 58 41.91 -4.65 4.17
N PHE A 59 42.08 -5.86 3.63
CA PHE A 59 41.03 -6.56 2.88
C PHE A 59 39.80 -6.83 3.75
N PHE A 60 39.97 -7.40 4.95
CA PHE A 60 38.86 -7.66 5.87
C PHE A 60 38.12 -6.37 6.26
N LEU A 61 38.85 -5.30 6.55
CA LEU A 61 38.24 -4.01 6.88
C LEU A 61 37.45 -3.43 5.69
N ALA A 62 38.06 -3.37 4.52
CA ALA A 62 37.50 -2.67 3.36
C ALA A 62 36.41 -3.48 2.64
N ILE A 63 36.56 -4.79 2.53
CA ILE A 63 35.69 -5.67 1.73
C ILE A 63 34.66 -6.39 2.58
N VAL A 64 34.93 -6.68 3.85
CA VAL A 64 33.97 -7.40 4.70
C VAL A 64 33.28 -6.43 5.66
N TYR A 65 34.04 -5.72 6.49
CA TYR A 65 33.46 -4.91 7.57
C TYR A 65 32.70 -3.68 7.06
N LEU A 66 33.33 -2.87 6.21
CA LEU A 66 32.74 -1.61 5.74
C LEU A 66 31.43 -1.83 4.95
N PRO A 67 31.33 -2.77 3.99
CA PRO A 67 30.09 -3.01 3.27
C PRO A 67 28.97 -3.53 4.17
N VAL A 68 29.27 -4.43 5.12
CA VAL A 68 28.28 -4.92 6.09
C VAL A 68 27.78 -3.78 6.97
N LEU A 69 28.68 -2.92 7.46
CA LEU A 69 28.34 -1.80 8.32
C LEU A 69 27.47 -0.76 7.59
N PHE A 70 27.82 -0.40 6.36
CA PHE A 70 27.13 0.63 5.59
C PHE A 70 25.97 0.11 4.73
N TYR A 71 25.76 -1.21 4.63
CA TYR A 71 24.71 -1.82 3.80
C TYR A 71 23.34 -1.17 3.99
N ALA A 72 22.86 -1.12 5.24
CA ALA A 72 21.53 -0.59 5.54
C ALA A 72 21.40 0.90 5.16
N PHE A 73 22.44 1.69 5.41
CA PHE A 73 22.48 3.11 5.07
C PHE A 73 22.50 3.33 3.55
N LEU A 74 23.41 2.66 2.84
CA LEU A 74 23.57 2.81 1.39
C LEU A 74 22.33 2.32 0.65
N CYS A 75 21.77 1.16 1.03
CA CYS A 75 20.55 0.67 0.40
C CYS A 75 19.36 1.62 0.64
N GLU A 76 19.17 2.13 1.86
CA GLU A 76 18.10 3.10 2.12
C GLU A 76 18.32 4.40 1.34
N MET A 77 19.56 4.87 1.20
CA MET A 77 19.88 6.07 0.44
C MET A 77 19.61 5.91 -1.06
N PHE A 78 20.09 4.82 -1.66
CA PHE A 78 19.99 4.61 -3.12
C PHE A 78 18.60 4.13 -3.57
N ASN A 79 17.88 3.37 -2.74
CA ASN A 79 16.57 2.79 -3.09
C ASN A 79 15.40 3.53 -2.41
N GLN A 80 15.52 4.84 -2.18
CA GLN A 80 14.42 5.68 -1.68
C GLN A 80 13.78 5.13 -0.38
N GLY A 81 14.61 4.69 0.56
CA GLY A 81 14.20 4.22 1.88
C GLY A 81 13.90 2.72 1.97
N GLN A 82 14.42 1.91 1.04
CA GLN A 82 14.21 0.45 1.02
C GLN A 82 15.54 -0.33 0.98
N SER A 83 15.76 -1.21 1.96
CA SER A 83 16.71 -2.33 1.80
C SER A 83 16.11 -3.42 0.91
N LEU A 84 16.92 -4.40 0.52
CA LEU A 84 16.43 -5.50 -0.33
C LEU A 84 15.35 -6.32 0.39
N GLY A 85 15.54 -6.63 1.67
CA GLY A 85 14.53 -7.28 2.51
C GLY A 85 13.27 -6.46 2.68
N LYS A 86 13.40 -5.13 2.88
CA LYS A 86 12.23 -4.22 2.94
C LYS A 86 11.46 -4.18 1.61
N ARG A 87 12.17 -4.19 0.49
CA ARG A 87 11.56 -4.21 -0.84
C ARG A 87 10.78 -5.51 -1.07
N LEU A 88 11.32 -6.65 -0.65
CA LEU A 88 10.62 -7.95 -0.71
C LEU A 88 9.36 -7.97 0.16
N MET A 89 9.42 -7.34 1.34
CA MET A 89 8.27 -7.20 2.23
C MET A 89 7.29 -6.07 1.82
N ASN A 90 7.56 -5.36 0.71
CA ASN A 90 6.79 -4.19 0.26
C ASN A 90 6.62 -3.14 1.36
N ILE A 91 7.69 -2.85 2.09
CA ILE A 91 7.71 -1.80 3.12
C ILE A 91 8.73 -0.72 2.75
N ARG A 92 8.45 0.54 3.10
CA ARG A 92 9.29 1.71 2.78
C ARG A 92 9.37 2.66 3.95
N VAL A 93 10.54 3.30 4.11
CA VAL A 93 10.72 4.42 5.03
C VAL A 93 10.22 5.72 4.38
N VAL A 94 9.33 6.43 5.06
CA VAL A 94 8.83 7.75 4.67
C VAL A 94 8.93 8.71 5.86
N LYS A 95 8.92 10.02 5.62
CA LYS A 95 8.78 10.96 6.72
C LYS A 95 7.38 10.92 7.30
N ALA A 96 7.25 11.34 8.56
CA ALA A 96 5.97 11.42 9.25
C ALA A 96 5.01 12.46 8.61
N ASP A 97 5.49 13.33 7.73
CA ASP A 97 4.70 14.29 6.93
C ASP A 97 4.33 13.75 5.53
N GLY A 98 4.77 12.53 5.19
CA GLY A 98 4.56 11.89 3.89
C GLY A 98 5.58 12.27 2.82
N SER A 99 6.54 13.16 3.11
CA SER A 99 7.61 13.52 2.16
C SER A 99 8.72 12.48 2.10
N THR A 100 9.61 12.60 1.12
CA THR A 100 10.77 11.73 0.97
C THR A 100 11.81 12.03 2.08
N PRO A 101 12.32 11.00 2.77
CA PRO A 101 13.38 11.22 3.75
C PRO A 101 14.66 11.69 3.06
N GLY A 102 15.33 12.67 3.68
CA GLY A 102 16.64 13.14 3.23
C GLY A 102 17.78 12.24 3.73
N ILE A 103 19.00 12.50 3.23
CA ILE A 103 20.21 11.73 3.61
C ILE A 103 20.45 11.76 5.13
N GLY A 104 20.27 12.93 5.76
CA GLY A 104 20.43 13.08 7.22
C GLY A 104 19.44 12.23 8.03
N SER A 105 18.22 12.04 7.52
CA SER A 105 17.24 11.16 8.16
C SER A 105 17.70 9.70 8.12
N TYR A 106 18.25 9.23 6.99
CA TYR A 106 18.82 7.88 6.89
C TYR A 106 20.06 7.71 7.78
N LEU A 107 20.91 8.73 7.86
CA LEU A 107 22.12 8.70 8.69
C LEU A 107 21.77 8.60 10.18
N LEU A 108 20.82 9.40 10.67
CA LEU A 108 20.35 9.34 12.06
C LEU A 108 19.75 7.97 12.39
N ARG A 109 18.94 7.42 11.48
CA ARG A 109 18.35 6.08 11.62
C ARG A 109 19.41 4.98 11.68
N TRP A 110 20.49 5.12 10.92
CA TRP A 110 21.60 4.19 10.90
C TRP A 110 22.48 4.32 12.15
N LEU A 111 22.82 5.54 12.57
CA LEU A 111 23.64 5.82 13.74
C LEU A 111 22.99 5.34 15.04
N LEU A 112 21.66 5.44 15.13
CA LEU A 112 20.89 5.00 16.30
C LEU A 112 20.51 3.51 16.24
N PHE A 113 20.74 2.83 15.12
CA PHE A 113 20.41 1.41 14.98
C PHE A 113 21.15 0.48 15.95
N PRO A 114 22.47 0.65 16.22
CA PRO A 114 23.17 -0.14 17.23
C PRO A 114 22.54 -0.02 18.62
N ILE A 115 22.07 1.20 18.96
CA ILE A 115 21.40 1.49 20.23
C ILE A 115 20.03 0.83 20.28
N ASP A 116 19.27 0.87 19.17
CA ASP A 116 17.93 0.27 19.10
C ASP A 116 17.93 -1.27 19.18
N GLY A 117 19.01 -1.94 18.75
CA GLY A 117 19.07 -3.40 18.60
C GLY A 117 20.19 -4.06 19.41
N PRO A 118 21.40 -4.19 18.84
CA PRO A 118 22.45 -5.05 19.37
C PRO A 118 23.05 -4.60 20.71
N VAL A 119 23.11 -3.29 21.00
CA VAL A 119 23.73 -2.77 22.23
C VAL A 119 22.81 -2.91 23.44
N THR A 120 21.49 -2.79 23.25
CA THR A 120 20.50 -2.72 24.34
C THR A 120 19.58 -3.94 24.42
N GLY A 121 19.80 -4.96 23.57
CA GLY A 121 18.97 -6.17 23.55
C GLY A 121 17.57 -5.97 22.97
N GLY A 122 17.35 -4.89 22.20
CA GLY A 122 16.07 -4.62 21.52
C GLY A 122 15.18 -3.57 22.18
N LEU A 123 15.73 -2.56 22.87
CA LEU A 123 14.94 -1.41 23.35
C LEU A 123 14.12 -0.76 22.23
N GLY A 124 14.64 -0.72 21.01
CA GLY A 124 13.92 -0.20 19.86
C GLY A 124 12.63 -0.97 19.58
N LEU A 125 12.58 -2.26 19.90
CA LEU A 125 11.40 -3.11 19.73
C LEU A 125 10.33 -2.80 20.80
N LEU A 126 10.74 -2.49 22.03
CA LEU A 126 9.85 -1.98 23.08
C LEU A 126 9.29 -0.60 22.71
N VAL A 127 10.12 0.31 22.19
CA VAL A 127 9.67 1.64 21.76
C VAL A 127 8.67 1.55 20.62
N VAL A 128 8.86 0.61 19.69
CA VAL A 128 7.89 0.36 18.61
C VAL A 128 6.54 -0.12 19.15
N LEU A 129 6.53 -0.98 20.18
CA LEU A 129 5.30 -1.45 20.83
C LEU A 129 4.56 -0.34 21.58
N LEU A 130 5.29 0.58 22.20
CA LEU A 130 4.75 1.68 22.98
C LEU A 130 4.27 2.85 22.10
N THR A 131 4.76 2.95 20.86
CA THR A 131 4.48 4.08 19.97
C THR A 131 3.31 3.79 19.05
N LYS A 132 2.33 4.71 19.00
CA LYS A 132 1.12 4.61 18.18
C LYS A 132 1.37 4.39 16.67
N ASN A 133 2.49 4.90 16.16
CA ASN A 133 2.91 4.80 14.75
C ASN A 133 3.93 3.69 14.48
N SER A 134 4.16 2.80 15.46
CA SER A 134 5.16 1.71 15.37
C SER A 134 6.57 2.22 15.03
N GLN A 135 7.05 3.29 15.65
CA GLN A 135 8.36 3.89 15.35
C GLN A 135 9.41 3.42 16.38
N ARG A 136 10.64 3.13 15.94
CA ARG A 136 11.80 2.92 16.84
C ARG A 136 12.44 4.27 17.23
N MET A 137 13.42 4.28 18.14
CA MET A 137 14.05 5.54 18.56
C MET A 137 14.71 6.28 17.37
N GLY A 138 15.41 5.55 16.51
CA GLY A 138 15.99 6.13 15.30
C GLY A 138 14.95 6.69 14.32
N ASP A 139 13.74 6.12 14.30
CA ASP A 139 12.63 6.60 13.47
C ASP A 139 12.07 7.91 14.05
N LEU A 140 11.88 7.97 15.37
CA LEU A 140 11.42 9.16 16.10
C LEU A 140 12.40 10.33 15.97
N ALA A 141 13.68 10.09 16.20
CA ALA A 141 14.72 11.12 16.09
C ALA A 141 14.84 11.69 14.68
N ALA A 142 14.64 10.86 13.66
CA ALA A 142 14.68 11.28 12.26
C ALA A 142 13.34 11.84 11.74
N GLY A 143 12.26 11.81 12.53
CA GLY A 143 10.92 12.18 12.09
C GLY A 143 10.37 11.31 10.97
N THR A 144 10.70 10.01 10.98
CA THR A 144 10.38 9.04 9.92
C THR A 144 9.55 7.88 10.45
N MET A 145 8.88 7.16 9.57
CA MET A 145 8.14 5.95 9.88
C MET A 145 8.28 4.94 8.73
N VAL A 146 8.03 3.67 9.02
CA VAL A 146 7.98 2.62 7.99
C VAL A 146 6.53 2.30 7.68
N ILE A 147 6.15 2.45 6.42
CA ILE A 147 4.82 2.16 5.91
C ILE A 147 4.83 0.91 5.04
N LYS A 148 3.68 0.26 4.94
CA LYS A 148 3.44 -0.79 3.96
C LYS A 148 3.01 -0.18 2.63
N GLU A 149 3.73 -0.50 1.56
CA GLU A 149 3.34 -0.10 0.22
C GLU A 149 2.16 -0.94 -0.25
N LYS A 150 1.08 -0.26 -0.62
CA LYS A 150 -0.02 -0.89 -1.35
C LYS A 150 0.37 -0.93 -2.82
N ASN A 151 0.36 -2.12 -3.42
CA ASN A 151 0.61 -2.25 -4.85
C ASN A 151 -0.66 -1.85 -5.62
N TYR A 152 -0.82 -0.55 -5.87
CA TYR A 152 -1.94 0.00 -6.64
C TYR A 152 -1.98 -0.51 -8.08
N ARG A 153 -0.87 -1.05 -8.60
CA ARG A 153 -0.79 -1.65 -9.93
C ARG A 153 -1.58 -2.95 -10.07
N LYS A 154 -1.93 -3.60 -8.95
CA LYS A 154 -2.85 -4.75 -8.90
C LYS A 154 -4.31 -4.35 -8.76
N ILE A 155 -4.62 -3.07 -8.58
CA ILE A 155 -5.98 -2.58 -8.71
C ILE A 155 -6.27 -2.58 -10.20
N HIS A 156 -6.66 -3.75 -10.71
CA HIS A 156 -7.32 -3.84 -12.00
C HIS A 156 -8.62 -3.06 -11.83
N VAL A 157 -8.62 -1.81 -12.28
CA VAL A 157 -9.86 -1.13 -12.63
C VAL A 157 -10.35 -1.90 -13.85
N SER A 158 -11.20 -2.90 -13.62
CA SER A 158 -11.88 -3.59 -14.70
C SER A 158 -12.74 -2.54 -15.39
N LEU A 159 -12.33 -2.13 -16.58
CA LEU A 159 -13.16 -1.33 -17.46
C LEU A 159 -14.41 -2.10 -17.92
N ASP A 160 -14.60 -3.35 -17.47
CA ASP A 160 -15.90 -4.05 -17.47
C ASP A 160 -17.00 -3.26 -16.75
N GLU A 161 -16.65 -2.33 -15.85
CA GLU A 161 -17.61 -1.36 -15.30
C GLU A 161 -18.01 -0.25 -16.28
N PHE A 162 -17.51 -0.31 -17.52
CA PHE A 162 -17.87 0.57 -18.63
C PHE A 162 -18.23 -0.21 -19.91
N ASP A 163 -18.35 -1.54 -19.84
CA ASP A 163 -18.65 -2.41 -20.99
C ASP A 163 -20.16 -2.41 -21.35
N TYR A 164 -20.87 -1.36 -20.97
CA TYR A 164 -22.33 -1.38 -20.87
C TYR A 164 -23.05 -0.78 -22.08
N LEU A 165 -22.32 -0.22 -23.03
CA LEU A 165 -22.91 0.29 -24.25
C LEU A 165 -22.31 -0.48 -25.42
N THR A 166 -22.93 -1.62 -25.74
CA THR A 166 -22.89 -2.11 -27.12
C THR A 166 -23.19 -0.92 -28.03
N LYS A 167 -22.41 -0.72 -29.11
CA LYS A 167 -22.53 0.47 -30.00
C LYS A 167 -23.96 0.80 -30.46
N ASP A 168 -24.87 -0.17 -30.43
CA ASP A 168 -26.27 -0.04 -30.85
C ASP A 168 -27.26 -0.04 -29.68
N TYR A 169 -26.82 0.27 -28.45
CA TYR A 169 -27.71 0.32 -27.30
C TYR A 169 -28.74 1.45 -27.44
N ARG A 170 -30.01 1.13 -27.17
CA ARG A 170 -31.11 2.12 -27.15
C ARG A 170 -31.69 2.17 -25.74
N PRO A 171 -31.70 3.36 -25.09
CA PRO A 171 -32.25 3.48 -23.75
C PRO A 171 -33.75 3.18 -23.74
N THR A 172 -34.21 2.47 -22.70
CA THR A 172 -35.62 2.06 -22.56
C THR A 172 -36.40 3.06 -21.72
N TYR A 173 -35.75 3.68 -20.75
CA TYR A 173 -36.32 4.60 -19.78
C TYR A 173 -35.59 5.95 -19.84
N PRO A 174 -36.11 6.91 -20.64
CA PRO A 174 -35.54 8.25 -20.73
C PRO A 174 -35.44 8.97 -19.38
N GLN A 175 -36.37 8.71 -18.47
CA GLN A 175 -36.41 9.32 -17.13
C GLN A 175 -35.24 8.88 -16.24
N ALA A 176 -34.42 7.91 -16.67
CA ALA A 176 -33.22 7.54 -15.94
C ALA A 176 -32.24 8.71 -15.80
N SER A 177 -32.24 9.68 -16.74
CA SER A 177 -31.40 10.90 -16.67
C SER A 177 -31.66 11.77 -15.45
N ASP A 178 -32.87 11.70 -14.88
CA ASP A 178 -33.27 12.53 -13.73
C ASP A 178 -32.70 12.03 -12.40
N LEU A 179 -32.00 10.89 -12.40
CA LEU A 179 -31.40 10.31 -11.22
C LEU A 179 -30.09 11.03 -10.84
N SER A 180 -29.92 11.25 -9.54
CA SER A 180 -28.65 11.73 -8.97
C SER A 180 -27.60 10.62 -8.87
N LEU A 181 -26.32 11.02 -8.86
CA LEU A 181 -25.18 10.12 -8.62
C LEU A 181 -25.33 9.33 -7.31
N GLU A 182 -25.86 9.94 -6.26
CA GLU A 182 -26.12 9.27 -4.98
C GLU A 182 -27.16 8.16 -5.12
N GLN A 183 -28.25 8.41 -5.86
CA GLN A 183 -29.30 7.42 -6.11
C GLN A 183 -28.76 6.25 -6.94
N ILE A 184 -27.95 6.52 -7.97
CA ILE A 184 -27.30 5.49 -8.79
C ILE A 184 -26.36 4.63 -7.94
N ASN A 185 -25.54 5.25 -7.09
CA ASN A 185 -24.66 4.52 -6.17
C ASN A 185 -25.43 3.58 -5.22
N VAL A 186 -26.62 3.97 -4.78
CA VAL A 186 -27.49 3.11 -3.96
C VAL A 186 -27.99 1.91 -4.77
N ILE A 187 -28.36 2.13 -6.03
CA ILE A 187 -28.78 1.05 -6.95
C ILE A 187 -27.61 0.07 -7.20
N THR A 188 -26.44 0.56 -7.59
CA THR A 188 -25.24 -0.26 -7.84
C THR A 188 -24.86 -1.09 -6.62
N ARG A 189 -24.80 -0.48 -5.43
CA ARG A 189 -24.47 -1.20 -4.18
C ARG A 189 -25.50 -2.26 -3.82
N THR A 190 -26.77 -2.03 -4.15
CA THR A 190 -27.84 -2.98 -3.86
C THR A 190 -27.78 -4.18 -4.80
N LEU A 191 -27.47 -3.96 -6.08
CA LEU A 191 -27.30 -5.02 -7.08
C LEU A 191 -26.04 -5.87 -6.81
N GLN A 192 -24.93 -5.25 -6.42
CA GLN A 192 -23.66 -5.96 -6.13
C GLN A 192 -23.63 -6.66 -4.76
N SER A 193 -24.61 -6.42 -3.88
CA SER A 193 -24.61 -6.95 -2.51
C SER A 193 -24.93 -8.45 -2.46
N GLY A 194 -23.93 -9.30 -2.14
CA GLY A 194 -24.07 -10.75 -1.95
C GLY A 194 -24.75 -11.23 -0.64
N LYS A 195 -25.61 -10.42 -0.02
CA LYS A 195 -26.28 -10.76 1.26
C LYS A 195 -27.48 -11.69 1.07
N LYS A 196 -27.82 -12.49 2.10
CA LYS A 196 -28.99 -13.40 2.10
C LYS A 196 -30.34 -12.73 1.76
N ASP A 197 -30.49 -11.43 2.05
CA ASP A 197 -31.72 -10.66 1.77
C ASP A 197 -31.71 -9.88 0.44
N ARG A 198 -30.82 -10.23 -0.51
CA ARG A 198 -30.63 -9.49 -1.77
C ARG A 198 -31.96 -9.28 -2.53
N THR A 199 -32.73 -10.34 -2.74
CA THR A 199 -33.97 -10.31 -3.53
C THR A 199 -35.01 -9.36 -2.94
N ARG A 200 -35.19 -9.36 -1.60
CA ARG A 200 -36.14 -8.47 -0.93
C ARG A 200 -35.73 -7.00 -1.04
N ARG A 201 -34.42 -6.70 -0.93
CA ARG A 201 -33.87 -5.34 -1.06
C ARG A 201 -34.00 -4.82 -2.48
N ILE A 202 -33.69 -5.65 -3.48
CA ILE A 202 -33.86 -5.32 -4.90
C ILE A 202 -35.34 -5.03 -5.19
N ALA A 203 -36.26 -5.88 -4.76
CA ALA A 203 -37.70 -5.66 -4.96
C ALA A 203 -38.19 -4.35 -4.31
N SER A 204 -37.77 -4.08 -3.07
CA SER A 204 -38.13 -2.83 -2.39
C SER A 204 -37.53 -1.60 -3.06
N LEU A 205 -36.31 -1.69 -3.57
CA LEU A 205 -35.64 -0.59 -4.25
C LEU A 205 -36.28 -0.33 -5.62
N ALA A 206 -36.56 -1.38 -6.39
CA ALA A 206 -37.25 -1.28 -7.66
C ALA A 206 -38.60 -0.56 -7.52
N LYS A 207 -39.40 -0.92 -6.50
CA LYS A 207 -40.67 -0.23 -6.22
C LYS A 207 -40.48 1.26 -5.94
N LYS A 208 -39.47 1.63 -5.16
CA LYS A 208 -39.16 3.04 -4.87
C LYS A 208 -38.71 3.80 -6.11
N VAL A 209 -37.89 3.18 -6.97
CA VAL A 209 -37.43 3.79 -8.22
C VAL A 209 -38.59 3.95 -9.21
N GLN A 210 -39.53 2.99 -9.25
CA GLN A 210 -40.76 3.08 -10.03
C GLN A 210 -41.64 4.24 -9.57
N GLU A 211 -41.83 4.40 -8.25
CA GLU A 211 -42.60 5.51 -7.68
C GLU A 211 -41.91 6.86 -7.94
N LEU A 212 -40.59 6.93 -7.81
CA LEU A 212 -39.82 8.16 -8.02
C LEU A 212 -39.88 8.63 -9.47
N LEU A 213 -39.64 7.73 -10.42
CA LEU A 213 -39.58 8.05 -11.86
C LEU A 213 -40.94 7.95 -12.55
N SER A 214 -41.98 7.52 -11.84
CA SER A 214 -43.32 7.26 -12.39
C SER A 214 -43.30 6.31 -13.61
N ILE A 215 -42.49 5.24 -13.54
CA ILE A 215 -42.30 4.28 -14.63
C ILE A 215 -42.99 2.95 -14.30
N THR A 216 -43.68 2.38 -15.30
CA THR A 216 -44.10 0.97 -15.27
C THR A 216 -43.00 0.09 -15.88
N PRO A 217 -42.43 -0.88 -15.12
CA PRO A 217 -41.38 -1.74 -15.64
C PRO A 217 -41.91 -2.59 -16.80
N HIS A 218 -41.13 -2.70 -17.87
CA HIS A 218 -41.46 -3.55 -19.02
C HIS A 218 -41.40 -5.05 -18.66
N ASP A 219 -40.46 -5.40 -17.77
CA ASP A 219 -40.27 -6.76 -17.27
C ASP A 219 -40.71 -6.87 -15.81
N GLY A 220 -41.41 -7.96 -15.46
CA GLY A 220 -41.80 -8.26 -14.07
C GLY A 220 -40.64 -8.60 -13.13
N ASN A 221 -39.39 -8.55 -13.60
CA ASN A 221 -38.20 -8.84 -12.79
C ASN A 221 -37.56 -7.54 -12.25
N PRO A 222 -37.62 -7.29 -10.92
CA PRO A 222 -37.02 -6.12 -10.28
C PRO A 222 -35.52 -5.95 -10.51
N GLU A 223 -34.77 -7.04 -10.67
CA GLU A 223 -33.31 -6.99 -10.87
C GLU A 223 -32.97 -6.48 -12.28
N ASN A 224 -33.63 -7.02 -13.31
CA ASN A 224 -33.48 -6.56 -14.69
C ASN A 224 -33.88 -5.10 -14.85
N PHE A 225 -34.99 -4.69 -14.22
CA PHE A 225 -35.45 -3.30 -14.25
C PHE A 225 -34.37 -2.34 -13.74
N LEU A 226 -33.78 -2.62 -12.56
CA LEU A 226 -32.73 -1.77 -11.98
C LEU A 226 -31.44 -1.79 -12.80
N GLN A 227 -31.10 -2.93 -13.44
CA GLN A 227 -29.95 -3.00 -14.36
C GLN A 227 -30.17 -2.15 -15.61
N THR A 228 -31.37 -2.18 -16.20
CA THR A 228 -31.71 -1.34 -17.36
C THR A 228 -31.66 0.14 -17.01
N ILE A 229 -32.21 0.55 -15.85
CA ILE A 229 -32.14 1.95 -15.37
C ILE A 229 -30.69 2.42 -15.19
N LEU A 230 -29.82 1.58 -14.63
CA LEU A 230 -28.40 1.91 -14.47
C LEU A 230 -27.71 2.11 -15.82
N ARG A 231 -28.05 1.28 -16.81
CA ARG A 231 -27.51 1.35 -18.16
C ARG A 231 -28.02 2.57 -18.94
N ASP A 232 -29.30 2.90 -18.77
CA ASP A 232 -29.93 4.08 -19.37
C ASP A 232 -29.35 5.38 -18.79
N TYR A 233 -29.16 5.44 -17.47
CA TYR A 233 -28.51 6.59 -16.82
C TYR A 233 -27.09 6.81 -17.37
N GLN A 234 -26.30 5.75 -17.49
CA GLN A 234 -24.94 5.84 -18.04
C GLN A 234 -24.92 6.27 -19.49
N TYR A 235 -25.88 5.83 -20.32
CA TYR A 235 -26.03 6.30 -21.69
C TYR A 235 -26.20 7.82 -21.74
N TYR A 236 -27.15 8.37 -20.98
CA TYR A 236 -27.40 9.81 -20.94
C TYR A 236 -26.24 10.59 -20.32
N ALA A 237 -25.60 10.06 -19.28
CA ALA A 237 -24.44 10.68 -18.65
C ALA A 237 -23.21 10.76 -19.58
N LEU A 238 -23.10 9.87 -20.58
CA LEU A 238 -22.03 9.86 -21.57
C LEU A 238 -22.35 10.69 -22.82
N GLU A 239 -23.63 10.83 -23.19
CA GLU A 239 -24.07 11.69 -24.31
C GLU A 239 -24.07 13.19 -23.96
N GLU A 240 -24.19 13.56 -22.68
CA GLU A 240 -24.16 14.96 -22.23
C GLU A 240 -22.75 15.58 -22.15
N ILE A 241 -21.68 14.86 -22.53
CA ILE A 241 -20.28 15.32 -22.55
C ILE A 241 -19.84 15.67 -23.97
#